data_AF-A0AB35NBN0-F1
#
_entry.id   AF-A0AB35NBN0-F1
#
_cell.length_a   1.000
_cell.length_b   1.000
_cell.length_c   1.000
_cell.angle_alpha   90.00
_cell.angle_beta   90.00
_cell.angle_gamma   90.00
#
_symmetry.space_group_name_H-M   'P 1'
#
loop_
_entity.id
_entity.type
_entity.pdbx_description
1 polymer ?
#
loop_
_entity_poly.entity_id
_entity_poly.type
_entity_poly.pdbx_seq_one_letter_code
_entity_poly.pdbx_strand_id
1 'polypeptide(L)'
;MSVREMKSVVSDEKITEFRDLVNSNSNFVFNTYKDKNGKNHWNLICSCMDWLTVSIRHLMNEPALDKNIDVRVMQMFSLISSIDLVSESITQLHRVFINPSTVPFAGEKKCFANRIFSNEDDNSYFKTIRASFGAHPVNLNQSNYKRFASWPFDSDLNSGELTVYLYSNEVNVPDLVMNLNSNELLAFLNIRYNYLDVISDKIKSIYSEFQHKLSKQRIQASTEPSEQLRILKAESKKRLDNDYYNSEIDDLIMIFEAEISQPELKPLADKYKKSLEPLIKEIKTNLQEMKIIDLVNTTSPSIRSEVSRKLSYEIGKFYTYIHGEKYDPLIHYYLERFNNETNFKFNFNIDDSRNILFLKLMLMLDTQPE
;
A
#
# COMPACT_ATOMS: atom_id res chain seq x y z
N MET A 1 20.41 15.14 24.22
CA MET A 1 20.08 14.71 22.84
C MET A 1 19.63 15.92 22.04
N SER A 2 20.28 16.21 20.91
CA SER A 2 19.88 17.32 20.03
C SER A 2 18.98 16.84 18.89
N VAL A 3 18.08 17.71 18.41
CA VAL A 3 17.25 17.46 17.21
C VAL A 3 18.09 17.07 15.99
N ARG A 4 19.33 17.57 15.90
CA ARG A 4 20.27 17.23 14.83
C ARG A 4 20.74 15.76 14.88
N GLU A 5 20.94 15.20 16.07
CA GLU A 5 21.33 13.80 16.25
C GLU A 5 20.19 12.86 15.84
N MET A 6 18.96 13.16 16.23
CA MET A 6 17.79 12.35 15.85
C MET A 6 17.54 12.35 14.33
N LYS A 7 17.64 13.51 13.68
CA LYS A 7 17.50 13.65 12.22
C LYS A 7 18.61 12.96 11.42
N SER A 8 19.70 12.57 12.06
CA SER A 8 20.74 11.74 11.43
C SER A 8 20.44 10.23 11.48
N VAL A 9 19.46 9.82 12.31
CA VAL A 9 19.09 8.42 12.52
C VAL A 9 17.81 8.06 11.76
N VAL A 10 16.84 8.97 11.71
CA VAL A 10 15.52 8.74 11.08
C VAL A 10 15.15 9.84 10.08
N SER A 11 14.34 9.49 9.07
CA SER A 11 13.87 10.41 8.04
C SER A 11 12.40 10.20 7.64
N ASP A 12 11.71 11.25 7.22
CA ASP A 12 10.32 11.13 6.73
C ASP A 12 10.30 10.53 5.31
N GLU A 13 11.36 10.74 4.55
CA GLU A 13 11.51 10.26 3.20
C GLU A 13 11.48 8.72 3.16
N LYS A 14 12.22 8.04 4.03
CA LYS A 14 12.29 6.57 4.03
C LYS A 14 10.97 5.91 4.45
N ILE A 15 10.18 6.52 5.34
CA ILE A 15 8.84 5.99 5.63
C ILE A 15 7.87 6.19 4.46
N THR A 16 8.05 7.26 3.70
CA THR A 16 7.24 7.57 2.52
C THR A 16 7.57 6.59 1.40
N GLU A 17 8.86 6.37 1.12
CA GLU A 17 9.33 5.38 0.15
C GLU A 17 8.86 3.96 0.51
N PHE A 18 8.90 3.57 1.78
CA PHE A 18 8.38 2.29 2.23
C PHE A 18 6.87 2.17 1.96
N ARG A 19 6.09 3.21 2.29
CA ARG A 19 4.66 3.26 2.06
C ARG A 19 4.34 3.21 0.56
N ASP A 20 5.07 3.93 -0.27
CA ASP A 20 4.91 3.92 -1.72
C ASP A 20 5.20 2.54 -2.29
N LEU A 21 6.29 1.89 -1.85
CA LEU A 21 6.60 0.51 -2.24
C LEU A 21 5.45 -0.45 -1.89
N VAL A 22 4.90 -0.38 -0.68
CA VAL A 22 3.79 -1.23 -0.23
C VAL A 22 2.52 -1.01 -1.08
N ASN A 23 2.23 0.23 -1.49
CA ASN A 23 1.05 0.58 -2.28
C ASN A 23 1.28 0.50 -3.80
N SER A 24 2.51 0.32 -4.25
CA SER A 24 2.88 0.25 -5.68
C SER A 24 2.48 -1.08 -6.33
N ASN A 25 2.91 -1.26 -7.59
CA ASN A 25 2.82 -2.53 -8.33
C ASN A 25 1.38 -3.06 -8.45
N SER A 26 0.44 -2.17 -8.80
CA SER A 26 -1.00 -2.48 -8.93
C SER A 26 -1.55 -3.16 -7.68
N ASN A 27 -1.33 -2.57 -6.51
CA ASN A 27 -1.86 -3.07 -5.23
C ASN A 27 -1.45 -4.52 -4.92
N PHE A 28 -0.27 -4.96 -5.37
CA PHE A 28 0.19 -6.34 -5.19
C PHE A 28 0.16 -6.78 -3.72
N VAL A 29 0.69 -5.94 -2.82
CA VAL A 29 0.71 -6.26 -1.38
C VAL A 29 -0.72 -6.33 -0.82
N PHE A 30 -1.58 -5.38 -1.15
CA PHE A 30 -2.99 -5.44 -0.76
C PHE A 30 -3.65 -6.74 -1.23
N ASN A 31 -3.55 -7.06 -2.52
CA ASN A 31 -4.19 -8.25 -3.09
C ASN A 31 -3.64 -9.56 -2.51
N THR A 32 -2.35 -9.59 -2.16
CA THR A 32 -1.70 -10.78 -1.58
C THR A 32 -2.00 -10.96 -0.09
N TYR A 33 -2.19 -9.86 0.65
CA TYR A 33 -2.26 -9.88 2.12
C TYR A 33 -3.63 -9.51 2.70
N LYS A 34 -4.61 -9.09 1.89
CA LYS A 34 -6.00 -8.82 2.32
C LYS A 34 -6.71 -10.07 2.87
N ASP A 35 -6.37 -11.24 2.34
CA ASP A 35 -6.78 -12.55 2.87
C ASP A 35 -5.67 -13.58 2.62
N LYS A 36 -4.80 -13.74 3.61
CA LYS A 36 -3.73 -14.74 3.60
C LYS A 36 -3.99 -15.76 4.70
N ASN A 37 -4.42 -16.95 4.29
CA ASN A 37 -4.82 -18.05 5.19
C ASN A 37 -5.97 -17.68 6.15
N GLY A 38 -7.01 -16.98 5.65
CA GLY A 38 -8.17 -16.58 6.44
C GLY A 38 -7.90 -15.42 7.40
N LYS A 39 -6.78 -14.71 7.21
CA LYS A 39 -6.37 -13.57 8.03
C LYS A 39 -6.05 -12.36 7.16
N ASN A 40 -6.63 -11.23 7.54
CA ASN A 40 -6.35 -9.94 6.93
C ASN A 40 -5.06 -9.35 7.51
N HIS A 41 -3.94 -9.62 6.84
CA HIS A 41 -2.63 -9.07 7.19
C HIS A 41 -2.45 -7.65 6.64
N TRP A 42 -3.24 -7.24 5.64
CA TRP A 42 -3.24 -5.88 5.12
C TRP A 42 -3.52 -4.84 6.21
N ASN A 43 -4.52 -5.07 7.06
CA ASN A 43 -4.82 -4.15 8.16
C ASN A 43 -3.65 -4.01 9.15
N LEU A 44 -2.93 -5.10 9.43
CA LEU A 44 -1.74 -5.08 10.27
C LEU A 44 -0.63 -4.26 9.60
N ILE A 45 -0.40 -4.45 8.29
CA ILE A 45 0.58 -3.68 7.52
C ILE A 45 0.24 -2.17 7.57
N CYS A 46 -1.02 -1.80 7.33
CA CYS A 46 -1.47 -0.40 7.43
C CYS A 46 -1.22 0.18 8.82
N SER A 47 -1.62 -0.54 9.88
CA SER A 47 -1.40 -0.10 11.25
C SER A 47 0.08 0.13 11.56
N CYS A 48 0.97 -0.76 11.10
CA CYS A 48 2.42 -0.58 11.27
C CYS A 48 2.92 0.65 10.51
N MET A 49 2.49 0.87 9.26
CA MET A 49 2.88 2.07 8.49
C MET A 49 2.41 3.36 9.17
N ASP A 50 1.21 3.38 9.72
CA ASP A 50 0.66 4.57 10.39
C ASP A 50 1.41 4.88 11.69
N TRP A 51 1.68 3.86 12.51
CA TRP A 51 2.46 4.04 13.73
C TRP A 51 3.93 4.37 13.46
N LEU A 52 4.54 3.83 12.41
CA LEU A 52 5.85 4.28 11.95
C LEU A 52 5.81 5.76 11.57
N THR A 53 4.81 6.19 10.79
CA THR A 53 4.68 7.60 10.38
C THR A 53 4.56 8.54 11.58
N VAL A 54 3.67 8.24 12.51
CA VAL A 54 3.47 9.09 13.71
C VAL A 54 4.74 9.12 14.57
N SER A 55 5.34 7.96 14.83
CA SER A 55 6.51 7.86 15.72
C SER A 55 7.74 8.56 15.13
N ILE A 56 8.03 8.36 13.84
CA ILE A 56 9.19 8.99 13.19
C ILE A 56 9.02 10.51 13.11
N ARG A 57 7.82 11.00 12.76
CA ARG A 57 7.54 12.44 12.74
C ARG A 57 7.63 13.07 14.13
N HIS A 58 7.17 12.37 15.16
CA HIS A 58 7.34 12.82 16.54
C HIS A 58 8.83 12.94 16.89
N LEU A 59 9.59 11.85 16.70
CA LEU A 59 11.03 11.83 16.96
C LEU A 59 11.79 12.95 16.23
N MET A 60 11.47 13.21 14.96
CA MET A 60 12.12 14.26 14.16
C MET A 60 11.81 15.69 14.62
N ASN A 61 10.71 15.89 15.36
CA ASN A 61 10.22 17.19 15.80
C ASN A 61 10.23 17.36 17.32
N GLU A 62 10.87 16.44 18.04
CA GLU A 62 10.96 16.50 19.50
C GLU A 62 11.66 17.79 19.95
N PRO A 63 11.11 18.55 20.90
CA PRO A 63 11.79 19.73 21.44
C PRO A 63 13.07 19.33 22.19
N ALA A 64 13.94 20.32 22.44
CA ALA A 64 15.03 20.11 23.37
C ALA A 64 14.50 19.74 24.76
N LEU A 65 15.25 18.91 25.48
CA LEU A 65 14.87 18.48 26.83
C LEU A 65 14.72 19.68 27.77
N ASP A 66 13.63 19.70 28.51
CA ASP A 66 13.31 20.77 29.46
C ASP A 66 14.25 20.73 30.67
N LYS A 67 14.46 21.87 31.32
CA LYS A 67 15.23 21.96 32.57
C LYS A 67 14.43 21.43 33.75
N ASN A 68 13.11 21.58 33.74
CA ASN A 68 12.21 21.00 34.72
C ASN A 68 12.22 19.47 34.57
N ILE A 69 12.53 18.77 35.68
CA ILE A 69 12.69 17.32 35.66
C ILE A 69 11.39 16.58 35.37
N ASP A 70 10.27 17.03 35.91
CA ASP A 70 8.97 16.39 35.69
C ASP A 70 8.56 16.46 34.21
N VAL A 71 8.80 17.60 33.57
CA VAL A 71 8.59 17.77 32.12
C VAL A 71 9.55 16.89 31.32
N ARG A 72 10.83 16.88 31.68
CA ARG A 72 11.89 16.10 31.01
C ARG A 72 11.64 14.59 31.10
N VAL A 73 11.13 14.10 32.23
CA VAL A 73 10.71 12.71 32.39
C VAL A 73 9.60 12.34 31.41
N MET A 74 8.59 13.21 31.25
CA MET A 74 7.51 12.98 30.29
C MET A 74 7.98 13.04 28.84
N GLN A 75 8.89 13.95 28.50
CA GLN A 75 9.54 13.98 27.17
C GLN A 75 10.28 12.67 26.90
N MET A 76 11.04 12.18 27.87
CA MET A 76 11.78 10.92 27.72
C MET A 76 10.85 9.70 27.63
N PHE A 77 9.75 9.68 28.38
CA PHE A 77 8.73 8.65 28.24
C PHE A 77 8.11 8.64 26.84
N SER A 78 7.82 9.82 26.27
CA SER A 78 7.32 9.96 24.90
C SER A 78 8.32 9.45 23.86
N LEU A 79 9.61 9.76 24.06
CA LEU A 79 10.71 9.28 23.24
C LEU A 79 10.78 7.74 23.23
N ILE A 80 10.84 7.13 24.41
CA ILE A 80 10.91 5.68 24.57
C ILE A 80 9.67 5.01 23.96
N SER A 81 8.49 5.59 24.17
CA SER A 81 7.24 5.08 23.60
C SER A 81 7.25 5.11 22.07
N SER A 82 7.81 6.16 21.46
CA SER A 82 7.94 6.24 20.02
C SER A 82 8.94 5.23 19.46
N ILE A 83 10.05 5.00 20.16
CA ILE A 83 11.01 3.94 19.80
C ILE A 83 10.38 2.54 19.92
N ASP A 84 9.56 2.31 20.96
CA ASP A 84 8.82 1.06 21.15
C ASP A 84 7.83 0.81 20.02
N LEU A 85 7.06 1.82 19.63
CA LEU A 85 6.13 1.75 18.49
C LEU A 85 6.86 1.43 17.18
N VAL A 86 8.02 2.02 16.94
CA VAL A 86 8.87 1.65 15.78
C VAL A 86 9.31 0.19 15.90
N SER A 87 9.87 -0.23 17.03
CA SER A 87 10.35 -1.61 17.25
C SER A 87 9.26 -2.66 17.08
N GLU A 88 8.06 -2.40 17.62
CA GLU A 88 6.91 -3.30 17.50
C GLU A 88 6.41 -3.35 16.06
N SER A 89 6.28 -2.20 15.38
CA SER A 89 5.88 -2.14 13.97
C SER A 89 6.84 -2.95 13.09
N ILE A 90 8.15 -2.81 13.31
CA ILE A 90 9.17 -3.59 12.58
C ILE A 90 9.05 -5.09 12.87
N THR A 91 8.80 -5.46 14.12
CA THR A 91 8.61 -6.87 14.51
C THR A 91 7.38 -7.48 13.84
N GLN A 92 6.28 -6.74 13.77
CA GLN A 92 5.05 -7.21 13.12
C GLN A 92 5.23 -7.30 11.60
N LEU A 93 5.87 -6.31 10.96
CA LEU A 93 6.20 -6.37 9.53
C LEU A 93 7.15 -7.54 9.21
N HIS A 94 8.14 -7.81 10.07
CA HIS A 94 9.00 -9.00 9.94
C HIS A 94 8.17 -10.29 9.92
N ARG A 95 7.19 -10.43 10.82
CA ARG A 95 6.33 -11.63 10.86
C ARG A 95 5.51 -11.81 9.60
N VAL A 96 5.08 -10.71 8.98
CA VAL A 96 4.28 -10.73 7.75
C VAL A 96 5.11 -11.08 6.52
N PHE A 97 6.25 -10.41 6.34
CA PHE A 97 7.02 -10.45 5.09
C PHE A 97 8.22 -11.40 5.12
N ILE A 98 8.81 -11.62 6.30
CA ILE A 98 10.05 -12.39 6.46
C ILE A 98 9.73 -13.78 6.99
N ASN A 99 9.31 -13.88 8.24
CA ASN A 99 9.03 -15.16 8.89
C ASN A 99 8.18 -14.96 10.16
N PRO A 100 6.98 -15.58 10.25
CA PRO A 100 6.09 -15.43 11.41
C PRO A 100 6.60 -16.10 12.69
N SER A 101 7.53 -17.04 12.58
CA SER A 101 8.05 -17.85 13.69
C SER A 101 9.30 -17.26 14.35
N THR A 102 9.87 -16.19 13.79
CA THR A 102 11.09 -15.58 14.32
C THR A 102 10.83 -14.17 14.84
N VAL A 103 11.70 -13.74 15.76
CA VAL A 103 11.74 -12.37 16.28
C VAL A 103 13.03 -11.74 15.76
N PRO A 104 12.96 -10.58 15.09
CA PRO A 104 14.17 -9.92 14.61
C PRO A 104 15.07 -9.52 15.79
N PHE A 105 16.38 -9.64 15.61
CA PHE A 105 17.41 -9.30 16.60
C PHE A 105 17.39 -10.12 17.91
N ALA A 106 16.71 -11.27 17.94
CA ALA A 106 16.69 -12.14 19.12
C ALA A 106 18.12 -12.58 19.50
N GLY A 107 18.47 -12.40 20.78
CA GLY A 107 19.79 -12.74 21.32
C GLY A 107 20.88 -11.69 21.07
N GLU A 108 20.62 -10.61 20.32
CA GLU A 108 21.63 -9.58 20.05
C GLU A 108 21.90 -8.69 21.28
N LYS A 109 23.16 -8.33 21.50
CA LYS A 109 23.61 -7.50 22.62
C LYS A 109 24.53 -6.36 22.17
N LYS A 110 24.08 -5.58 21.18
CA LYS A 110 24.89 -4.57 20.49
C LYS A 110 24.60 -3.14 20.94
N CYS A 111 23.41 -2.86 21.45
CA CYS A 111 22.95 -1.49 21.71
C CYS A 111 23.29 -1.00 23.13
N PHE A 112 23.13 -1.86 24.13
CA PHE A 112 23.21 -1.48 25.54
C PHE A 112 24.47 -2.05 26.19
N ALA A 113 25.52 -1.26 26.33
CA ALA A 113 26.79 -1.71 26.88
C ALA A 113 26.72 -1.88 28.41
N ASN A 114 26.02 -0.96 29.10
CA ASN A 114 25.96 -0.91 30.56
C ASN A 114 24.70 -1.57 31.13
N ARG A 115 24.26 -2.69 30.52
CA ARG A 115 23.04 -3.38 30.96
C ARG A 115 23.21 -3.97 32.37
N ILE A 116 22.26 -3.69 33.25
CA ILE A 116 22.29 -4.23 34.63
C ILE A 116 21.88 -5.71 34.70
N PHE A 117 21.18 -6.22 33.67
CA PHE A 117 20.77 -7.61 33.55
C PHE A 117 21.51 -8.28 32.39
N SER A 118 22.60 -8.97 32.72
CA SER A 118 23.53 -9.53 31.73
C SER A 118 22.93 -10.62 30.84
N ASN A 119 21.87 -11.29 31.29
CA ASN A 119 21.17 -12.33 30.55
C ASN A 119 20.25 -11.77 29.45
N GLU A 120 19.81 -10.52 29.55
CA GLU A 120 18.88 -9.91 28.59
C GLU A 120 19.57 -9.54 27.27
N ASP A 121 18.89 -9.85 26.16
CA ASP A 121 19.21 -9.30 24.84
C ASP A 121 18.70 -7.86 24.71
N ASP A 122 19.03 -7.18 23.61
CA ASP A 122 18.66 -5.78 23.40
C ASP A 122 17.14 -5.59 23.40
N ASN A 123 16.38 -6.52 22.81
CA ASN A 123 14.91 -6.45 22.77
C ASN A 123 14.31 -6.53 24.18
N SER A 124 14.79 -7.48 24.99
CA SER A 124 14.31 -7.68 26.36
C SER A 124 14.75 -6.52 27.25
N TYR A 125 16.00 -6.08 27.12
CA TYR A 125 16.54 -4.97 27.91
C TYR A 125 15.87 -3.63 27.59
N PHE A 126 15.51 -3.37 26.33
CA PHE A 126 14.73 -2.19 25.99
C PHE A 126 13.33 -2.20 26.65
N LYS A 127 12.68 -3.36 26.76
CA LYS A 127 11.43 -3.50 27.52
C LYS A 127 11.63 -3.21 29.00
N THR A 128 12.77 -3.58 29.56
CA THR A 128 13.18 -3.21 30.92
C THR A 128 13.25 -1.70 31.10
N ILE A 129 13.94 -1.02 30.18
CA ILE A 129 14.05 0.44 30.18
C ILE A 129 12.66 1.06 30.10
N ARG A 130 11.83 0.64 29.14
CA ARG A 130 10.45 1.14 28.97
C ARG A 130 9.60 0.96 30.22
N ALA A 131 9.71 -0.20 30.88
CA ALA A 131 8.99 -0.46 32.11
C ALA A 131 9.48 0.43 33.26
N SER A 132 10.80 0.58 33.40
CA SER A 132 11.44 1.30 34.51
C SER A 132 11.29 2.82 34.41
N PHE A 133 11.28 3.38 33.20
CA PHE A 133 11.20 4.82 32.95
C PHE A 133 9.81 5.33 32.56
N GLY A 134 8.75 4.52 32.75
CA GLY A 134 7.39 5.07 32.77
C GLY A 134 6.24 4.09 32.57
N ALA A 135 6.36 3.06 31.73
CA ALA A 135 5.18 2.26 31.35
C ALA A 135 4.64 1.38 32.48
N HIS A 136 5.54 0.74 33.24
CA HIS A 136 5.17 -0.21 34.30
C HIS A 136 6.15 -0.18 35.51
N PRO A 137 6.47 1.00 36.08
CA PRO A 137 7.53 1.12 37.08
C PRO A 137 7.22 0.33 38.36
N VAL A 138 5.95 0.06 38.64
CA VAL A 138 5.50 -0.61 39.87
C VAL A 138 5.35 -2.14 39.73
N ASN A 139 5.73 -2.73 38.60
CA ASN A 139 5.62 -4.17 38.39
C ASN A 139 6.69 -4.71 37.43
N LEU A 140 7.96 -4.63 37.85
CA LEU A 140 9.08 -5.16 37.07
C LEU A 140 9.24 -6.65 37.39
N ASN A 141 8.76 -7.50 36.47
CA ASN A 141 8.94 -8.95 36.54
C ASN A 141 10.30 -9.33 35.94
N GLN A 142 11.38 -9.05 36.68
CA GLN A 142 12.74 -9.40 36.23
C GLN A 142 13.58 -9.89 37.40
N SER A 143 14.29 -11.01 37.15
CA SER A 143 14.98 -11.84 38.15
C SER A 143 14.05 -12.69 39.02
N ASN A 144 14.63 -13.41 39.99
CA ASN A 144 13.91 -14.17 41.01
C ASN A 144 13.10 -13.27 41.98
N TYR A 145 13.23 -11.95 41.87
CA TYR A 145 12.68 -10.97 42.81
C TYR A 145 11.81 -9.95 42.10
N LYS A 146 10.74 -9.52 42.76
CA LYS A 146 9.88 -8.45 42.25
C LYS A 146 10.53 -7.10 42.54
N ARG A 147 10.60 -6.22 41.55
CA ARG A 147 11.19 -4.88 41.72
C ARG A 147 10.24 -3.75 41.35
N PHE A 148 10.51 -2.57 41.91
CA PHE A 148 9.76 -1.34 41.71
C PHE A 148 10.72 -0.19 41.39
N ALA A 149 10.50 0.53 40.30
CA ALA A 149 11.30 1.70 39.94
C ALA A 149 10.87 2.95 40.73
N SER A 150 11.85 3.75 41.13
CA SER A 150 11.65 5.08 41.69
C SER A 150 11.16 6.08 40.63
N TRP A 151 10.79 7.28 41.08
CA TRP A 151 10.76 8.42 40.17
C TRP A 151 12.13 8.61 39.48
N PRO A 152 12.19 8.96 38.19
CA PRO A 152 13.47 9.25 37.55
C PRO A 152 14.06 10.57 38.06
N PHE A 153 15.37 10.58 38.30
CA PHE A 153 16.10 11.73 38.82
C PHE A 153 17.39 12.00 38.01
N ASP A 154 17.99 13.18 38.17
CA ASP A 154 19.24 13.52 37.48
C ASP A 154 20.41 12.70 38.03
N SER A 155 21.21 12.11 37.15
CA SER A 155 22.47 11.48 37.59
C SER A 155 23.45 12.54 38.12
N ASP A 156 24.17 12.23 39.20
CA ASP A 156 25.19 13.13 39.78
C ASP A 156 26.38 13.38 38.83
N LEU A 157 26.50 12.61 37.74
CA LEU A 157 27.67 12.56 36.86
C LEU A 157 27.46 13.23 35.48
N ASN A 158 26.22 13.31 34.98
CA ASN A 158 25.90 13.88 33.66
C ASN A 158 24.59 14.67 33.72
N SER A 159 24.64 15.98 33.40
CA SER A 159 23.45 16.83 33.31
C SER A 159 22.58 16.42 32.11
N GLY A 160 21.46 15.73 32.37
CA GLY A 160 20.44 15.41 31.37
C GLY A 160 20.17 13.93 31.12
N GLU A 161 20.94 13.02 31.72
CA GLU A 161 20.63 11.57 31.73
C GLU A 161 19.84 11.23 32.99
N LEU A 162 18.70 10.55 32.81
CA LEU A 162 17.80 10.16 33.90
C LEU A 162 18.26 8.84 34.52
N THR A 163 18.12 8.75 35.84
CA THR A 163 18.45 7.57 36.65
C THR A 163 17.23 7.12 37.44
N VAL A 164 17.08 5.81 37.63
CA VAL A 164 16.09 5.24 38.56
C VAL A 164 16.74 4.24 39.51
N TYR A 165 16.24 4.22 40.74
CA TYR A 165 16.49 3.11 41.67
C TYR A 165 15.45 2.01 41.42
N LEU A 166 15.89 0.76 41.44
CA LEU A 166 15.01 -0.42 41.35
C LEU A 166 14.95 -1.12 42.71
N TYR A 167 13.95 -0.73 43.49
CA TYR A 167 13.69 -1.22 44.83
C TYR A 167 13.34 -2.71 44.83
N SER A 168 13.95 -3.50 45.72
CA SER A 168 13.54 -4.89 45.92
C SER A 168 12.31 -5.01 46.81
N ASN A 169 11.44 -5.97 46.53
CA ASN A 169 10.39 -6.37 47.46
C ASN A 169 10.91 -7.27 48.61
N GLU A 170 12.14 -7.80 48.50
CA GLU A 170 12.72 -8.72 49.47
C GLU A 170 13.62 -8.00 50.47
N VAL A 171 13.57 -8.43 51.73
CA VAL A 171 14.41 -7.88 52.80
C VAL A 171 15.87 -8.26 52.56
N ASN A 172 16.78 -7.31 52.78
CA ASN A 172 18.24 -7.45 52.61
C ASN A 172 18.72 -7.69 51.17
N VAL A 173 17.86 -7.56 50.17
CA VAL A 173 18.27 -7.53 48.76
C VAL A 173 18.59 -6.08 48.39
N PRO A 174 19.79 -5.76 47.90
CA PRO A 174 20.14 -4.39 47.55
C PRO A 174 19.32 -3.88 46.35
N ASP A 175 19.10 -2.58 46.36
CA ASP A 175 18.51 -1.84 45.24
C ASP A 175 19.52 -1.76 44.10
N LEU A 176 19.01 -1.71 42.87
CA LEU A 176 19.83 -1.53 41.68
C LEU A 176 19.71 -0.09 41.18
N VAL A 177 20.74 0.40 40.50
CA VAL A 177 20.74 1.70 39.85
C VAL A 177 20.72 1.49 38.34
N MET A 178 19.72 2.04 37.65
CA MET A 178 19.63 2.01 36.20
C MET A 178 19.77 3.43 35.66
N ASN A 179 20.79 3.63 34.82
CA ASN A 179 21.02 4.89 34.12
C ASN A 179 20.45 4.80 32.70
N LEU A 180 19.76 5.84 32.26
CA LEU A 180 19.28 5.95 30.89
C LEU A 180 20.30 6.64 30.01
N ASN A 181 20.78 5.94 28.99
CA ASN A 181 21.69 6.50 28.00
C ASN A 181 20.95 6.77 26.68
N SER A 182 20.84 8.04 26.30
CA SER A 182 20.11 8.43 25.08
C SER A 182 20.79 7.92 23.81
N ASN A 183 22.11 7.79 23.80
CA ASN A 183 22.84 7.30 22.63
C ASN A 183 22.61 5.80 22.41
N GLU A 184 22.48 5.02 23.48
CA GLU A 184 22.12 3.59 23.38
C GLU A 184 20.69 3.41 22.84
N LEU A 185 19.75 4.29 23.24
CA LEU A 185 18.40 4.33 22.67
C LEU A 185 18.40 4.68 21.17
N LEU A 186 19.21 5.66 20.77
CA LEU A 186 19.37 6.02 19.36
C LEU A 186 19.98 4.88 18.54
N ALA A 187 20.98 4.19 19.08
CA ALA A 187 21.57 3.02 18.43
C ALA A 187 20.52 1.90 18.27
N PHE A 188 19.72 1.65 19.31
CA PHE A 188 18.62 0.68 19.27
C PHE A 188 17.60 1.02 18.18
N LEU A 189 17.15 2.28 18.13
CA LEU A 189 16.24 2.80 17.10
C LEU A 189 16.84 2.63 15.70
N ASN A 190 18.09 3.06 15.49
CA ASN A 190 18.76 3.06 14.19
C ASN A 190 18.77 1.66 13.56
N ILE A 191 19.13 0.63 14.33
CA ILE A 191 19.18 -0.76 13.85
C ILE A 191 17.81 -1.23 13.36
N ARG A 192 16.75 -0.91 14.11
CA ARG A 192 15.38 -1.35 13.80
C ARG A 192 14.77 -0.56 12.65
N TYR A 193 14.98 0.73 12.63
CA TYR A 193 14.53 1.59 11.57
C TYR A 193 15.17 1.21 10.22
N ASN A 194 16.48 0.93 10.20
CA ASN A 194 17.16 0.46 8.98
C ASN A 194 16.76 -0.95 8.54
N TYR A 195 16.12 -1.73 9.42
CA TYR A 195 15.55 -3.02 9.01
C TYR A 195 14.39 -2.88 8.03
N LEU A 196 13.80 -1.68 7.88
CA LEU A 196 12.87 -1.39 6.78
C LEU A 196 13.48 -1.66 5.41
N ASP A 197 14.80 -1.50 5.24
CA ASP A 197 15.48 -1.80 3.97
C ASP A 197 15.43 -3.29 3.68
N VAL A 198 15.69 -4.12 4.71
CA VAL A 198 15.61 -5.58 4.61
C VAL A 198 14.18 -6.04 4.27
N ILE A 199 13.17 -5.42 4.90
CA ILE A 199 11.77 -5.72 4.61
C ILE A 199 11.40 -5.26 3.20
N SER A 200 11.85 -4.07 2.77
CA SER A 200 11.62 -3.54 1.43
C SER A 200 12.18 -4.44 0.35
N ASP A 201 13.42 -4.90 0.53
CA ASP A 201 14.07 -5.82 -0.41
C ASP A 201 13.34 -7.17 -0.44
N LYS A 202 12.82 -7.64 0.69
CA LYS A 202 11.99 -8.84 0.70
C LYS A 202 10.69 -8.65 -0.07
N ILE A 203 10.00 -7.51 0.08
CA ILE A 203 8.78 -7.20 -0.68
C ILE A 203 9.07 -7.21 -2.19
N LYS A 204 10.15 -6.55 -2.63
CA LYS A 204 10.60 -6.53 -4.04
C LYS A 204 10.91 -7.93 -4.56
N SER A 205 11.58 -8.76 -3.76
CA SER A 205 11.88 -10.16 -4.10
C SER A 205 10.60 -10.99 -4.26
N ILE A 206 9.65 -10.90 -3.32
CA ILE A 206 8.37 -11.60 -3.40
C ILE A 206 7.60 -11.19 -4.66
N TYR A 207 7.57 -9.90 -4.98
CA TYR A 207 6.92 -9.40 -6.18
C TYR A 207 7.58 -9.93 -7.46
N SER A 208 8.92 -9.89 -7.52
CA SER A 208 9.69 -10.39 -8.67
C SER A 208 9.47 -11.90 -8.89
N GLU A 209 9.43 -12.68 -7.80
CA GLU A 209 9.11 -14.11 -7.84
C GLU A 209 7.70 -14.37 -8.34
N PHE A 210 6.72 -13.58 -7.89
CA PHE A 210 5.34 -13.63 -8.34
C PHE A 210 5.24 -13.35 -9.85
N GLN A 211 5.87 -12.27 -10.34
CA GLN A 211 5.89 -11.94 -11.76
C GLN A 211 6.51 -13.06 -12.59
N HIS A 212 7.68 -13.54 -12.18
CA HIS A 212 8.38 -14.62 -12.89
C HIS A 212 7.59 -15.94 -12.90
N LYS A 213 6.88 -16.26 -11.81
CA LYS A 213 6.02 -17.44 -11.75
C LYS A 213 4.86 -17.34 -12.75
N LEU A 214 4.14 -16.22 -12.76
CA LEU A 214 2.99 -16.04 -13.65
C LEU A 214 3.40 -15.84 -15.10
N SER A 215 4.54 -15.22 -15.38
CA SER A 215 5.01 -15.02 -16.76
C SER A 215 5.37 -16.32 -17.47
N LYS A 216 5.70 -17.38 -16.71
CA LYS A 216 5.90 -18.74 -17.25
C LYS A 216 4.60 -19.50 -17.52
N GLN A 217 3.50 -19.10 -16.89
CA GLN A 217 2.20 -19.71 -17.12
C GLN A 217 1.63 -19.11 -18.40
N ARG A 218 1.57 -19.92 -19.48
CA ARG A 218 1.06 -19.46 -20.77
C ARG A 218 -0.43 -19.19 -20.70
N ILE A 219 -0.82 -17.99 -21.14
CA ILE A 219 -2.21 -17.63 -21.36
C ILE A 219 -2.71 -18.39 -22.60
N GLN A 220 -3.84 -19.09 -22.45
CA GLN A 220 -4.46 -19.83 -23.54
C GLN A 220 -4.75 -18.91 -24.73
N ALA A 221 -4.49 -19.40 -25.94
CA ALA A 221 -4.82 -18.72 -27.17
C ALA A 221 -6.17 -19.21 -27.71
N SER A 222 -7.00 -18.27 -28.16
CA SER A 222 -8.16 -18.54 -28.98
C SER A 222 -8.06 -17.74 -30.28
N THR A 223 -8.54 -18.30 -31.38
CA THR A 223 -8.72 -17.58 -32.64
C THR A 223 -9.95 -16.69 -32.62
N GLU A 224 -10.92 -16.99 -31.75
CA GLU A 224 -12.14 -16.21 -31.57
C GLU A 224 -11.88 -15.05 -30.59
N PRO A 225 -12.01 -13.79 -31.02
CA PRO A 225 -11.73 -12.62 -30.17
C PRO A 225 -12.54 -12.58 -28.88
N SER A 226 -13.85 -12.85 -28.94
CA SER A 226 -14.74 -12.84 -27.77
C SER A 226 -14.31 -13.88 -26.73
N GLU A 227 -13.89 -15.07 -27.18
CA GLU A 227 -13.38 -16.10 -26.28
C GLU A 227 -12.00 -15.72 -25.72
N GLN A 228 -11.12 -15.15 -26.55
CA GLN A 228 -9.83 -14.65 -26.09
C GLN A 228 -9.98 -13.58 -25.01
N LEU A 229 -10.97 -12.68 -25.13
CA LEU A 229 -11.25 -11.63 -24.15
C LEU A 229 -11.75 -12.18 -22.81
N ARG A 230 -12.62 -13.20 -22.82
CA ARG A 230 -13.06 -13.88 -21.58
C ARG A 230 -11.88 -14.55 -20.86
N ILE A 231 -10.99 -15.19 -21.61
CA ILE A 231 -9.73 -15.74 -21.08
C ILE A 231 -8.88 -14.63 -20.47
N LEU A 232 -8.71 -13.50 -21.16
CA LEU A 232 -7.92 -12.37 -20.67
C LEU A 232 -8.53 -11.74 -19.42
N LYS A 233 -9.85 -11.63 -19.33
CA LYS A 233 -10.53 -11.12 -18.12
C LYS A 233 -10.24 -12.00 -16.90
N ALA A 234 -10.33 -13.32 -17.08
CA ALA A 234 -10.02 -14.27 -16.01
C ALA A 234 -8.52 -14.25 -15.62
N GLU A 235 -7.62 -14.08 -16.60
CA GLU A 235 -6.18 -13.98 -16.35
C GLU A 235 -5.78 -12.64 -15.71
N SER A 236 -6.40 -11.53 -16.09
CA SER A 236 -6.16 -10.19 -15.51
C SER A 236 -6.39 -10.20 -13.99
N LYS A 237 -7.49 -10.82 -13.53
CA LYS A 237 -7.79 -11.00 -12.09
C LYS A 237 -6.68 -11.75 -11.33
N LYS A 238 -5.97 -12.67 -11.99
CA LYS A 238 -4.85 -13.41 -11.37
C LYS A 238 -3.54 -12.62 -11.44
N ARG A 239 -3.40 -11.76 -12.45
CA ARG A 239 -2.19 -11.04 -12.82
C ARG A 239 -2.28 -9.58 -12.41
N LEU A 240 -2.46 -9.39 -11.09
CA LEU A 240 -2.54 -8.10 -10.36
C LEU A 240 -3.92 -7.45 -10.30
N ASP A 241 -4.89 -7.91 -11.09
CA ASP A 241 -6.26 -7.38 -11.08
C ASP A 241 -6.28 -5.85 -11.29
N ASN A 242 -5.55 -5.39 -12.30
CA ASN A 242 -5.38 -3.96 -12.57
C ASN A 242 -6.67 -3.36 -13.18
N ASP A 243 -7.20 -2.31 -12.56
CA ASP A 243 -8.46 -1.66 -12.95
C ASP A 243 -8.45 -1.15 -14.40
N TYR A 244 -7.35 -0.55 -14.84
CA TYR A 244 -7.23 -0.02 -16.21
C TYR A 244 -7.33 -1.14 -17.25
N TYR A 245 -6.56 -2.21 -17.10
CA TYR A 245 -6.63 -3.37 -18.00
C TYR A 245 -8.00 -4.06 -17.93
N ASN A 246 -8.57 -4.16 -16.73
CA ASN A 246 -9.89 -4.73 -16.53
C ASN A 246 -10.98 -3.94 -17.26
N SER A 247 -10.92 -2.61 -17.23
CA SER A 247 -11.86 -1.72 -17.94
C SER A 247 -11.73 -1.88 -19.45
N GLU A 248 -10.51 -1.83 -19.98
CA GLU A 248 -10.27 -1.99 -21.43
C GLU A 248 -10.74 -3.35 -21.95
N ILE A 249 -10.54 -4.42 -21.17
CA ILE A 249 -11.06 -5.75 -21.51
C ILE A 249 -12.60 -5.76 -21.50
N ASP A 250 -13.24 -5.10 -20.53
CA ASP A 250 -14.71 -5.05 -20.46
C ASP A 250 -15.31 -4.28 -21.65
N ASP A 251 -14.69 -3.17 -22.05
CA ASP A 251 -15.07 -2.40 -23.23
C ASP A 251 -14.98 -3.25 -24.51
N LEU A 252 -13.87 -3.97 -24.66
CA LEU A 252 -13.68 -4.90 -25.77
C LEU A 252 -14.73 -6.02 -25.76
N ILE A 253 -15.07 -6.57 -24.59
CA ILE A 253 -16.13 -7.57 -24.48
C ILE A 253 -17.47 -7.00 -24.97
N MET A 254 -17.86 -5.80 -24.51
CA MET A 254 -19.10 -5.15 -24.97
C MET A 254 -19.10 -4.95 -26.48
N ILE A 255 -17.99 -4.47 -27.06
CA ILE A 255 -17.83 -4.25 -28.50
C ILE A 255 -17.99 -5.56 -29.27
N PHE A 256 -17.24 -6.61 -28.88
CA PHE A 256 -17.21 -7.85 -29.63
C PHE A 256 -18.48 -8.67 -29.49
N GLU A 257 -19.15 -8.62 -28.34
CA GLU A 257 -20.44 -9.30 -28.10
C GLU A 257 -21.65 -8.54 -28.69
N ALA A 258 -21.49 -7.30 -29.15
CA ALA A 258 -22.57 -6.57 -29.80
C ALA A 258 -22.88 -7.11 -31.21
N GLU A 259 -24.15 -7.44 -31.45
CA GLU A 259 -24.68 -7.86 -32.75
C GLU A 259 -25.48 -6.72 -33.39
N ILE A 260 -24.97 -6.14 -34.48
CA ILE A 260 -25.66 -5.09 -35.23
C ILE A 260 -26.65 -5.72 -36.21
N SER A 261 -27.93 -5.38 -36.04
CA SER A 261 -29.01 -5.78 -36.95
C SER A 261 -29.10 -4.91 -38.19
N GLN A 262 -28.63 -3.65 -38.14
CA GLN A 262 -28.67 -2.71 -39.27
C GLN A 262 -27.65 -3.10 -40.37
N PRO A 263 -28.07 -3.48 -41.58
CA PRO A 263 -27.16 -3.92 -42.65
C PRO A 263 -26.13 -2.87 -43.04
N GLU A 264 -26.49 -1.59 -42.99
CA GLU A 264 -25.62 -0.46 -43.34
C GLU A 264 -24.48 -0.21 -42.34
N LEU A 265 -24.67 -0.57 -41.06
CA LEU A 265 -23.67 -0.40 -40.01
C LEU A 265 -22.76 -1.62 -39.87
N LYS A 266 -23.18 -2.79 -40.37
CA LYS A 266 -22.43 -4.04 -40.22
C LYS A 266 -21.01 -3.98 -40.81
N PRO A 267 -20.78 -3.50 -42.06
CA PRO A 267 -19.43 -3.39 -42.60
C PRO A 267 -18.54 -2.45 -41.77
N LEU A 268 -19.12 -1.41 -41.19
CA LEU A 268 -18.40 -0.44 -40.37
C LEU A 268 -18.01 -1.06 -39.02
N ALA A 269 -18.93 -1.78 -38.38
CA ALA A 269 -18.66 -2.54 -37.15
C ALA A 269 -17.59 -3.60 -37.36
N ASP A 270 -17.67 -4.38 -38.44
CA ASP A 270 -16.69 -5.43 -38.73
C ASP A 270 -15.30 -4.83 -38.96
N LYS A 271 -15.20 -3.68 -39.66
CA LYS A 271 -13.95 -2.95 -39.84
C LYS A 271 -13.38 -2.47 -38.50
N TYR A 272 -14.21 -1.88 -37.65
CA TYR A 272 -13.80 -1.34 -36.36
C TYR A 272 -13.37 -2.45 -35.37
N LYS A 273 -14.14 -3.54 -35.28
CA LYS A 273 -13.75 -4.72 -34.49
C LYS A 273 -12.40 -5.26 -34.96
N LYS A 274 -12.18 -5.36 -36.27
CA LYS A 274 -10.90 -5.81 -36.84
C LYS A 274 -9.73 -4.87 -36.48
N SER A 275 -9.95 -3.56 -36.42
CA SER A 275 -8.90 -2.62 -35.98
C SER A 275 -8.52 -2.75 -34.50
N LEU A 276 -9.34 -3.42 -33.68
CA LEU A 276 -9.08 -3.65 -32.25
C LEU A 276 -8.36 -4.99 -31.97
N GLU A 277 -8.20 -5.88 -32.95
CA GLU A 277 -7.42 -7.12 -32.77
C GLU A 277 -5.98 -6.89 -32.27
N PRO A 278 -5.24 -5.85 -32.72
CA PRO A 278 -3.94 -5.51 -32.17
C PRO A 278 -3.96 -5.22 -30.67
N LEU A 279 -5.01 -4.57 -30.15
CA LEU A 279 -5.18 -4.28 -28.73
C LEU A 279 -5.36 -5.55 -27.91
N ILE A 280 -6.17 -6.50 -28.39
CA ILE A 280 -6.33 -7.81 -27.72
C ILE A 280 -4.99 -8.54 -27.61
N LYS A 281 -4.18 -8.49 -28.68
CA LYS A 281 -2.85 -9.09 -28.72
C LYS A 281 -1.87 -8.37 -27.77
N GLU A 282 -1.94 -7.04 -27.72
CA GLU A 282 -1.14 -6.21 -26.82
C GLU A 282 -1.44 -6.53 -25.36
N ILE A 283 -2.71 -6.47 -24.93
CA ILE A 283 -3.14 -6.83 -23.57
C ILE A 283 -2.65 -8.22 -23.21
N LYS A 284 -2.83 -9.20 -24.10
CA LYS A 284 -2.33 -10.57 -23.88
C LYS A 284 -0.84 -10.62 -23.65
N THR A 285 -0.06 -9.90 -24.46
CA THR A 285 1.40 -9.86 -24.36
C THR A 285 1.83 -9.22 -23.05
N ASN A 286 1.26 -8.07 -22.71
CA ASN A 286 1.56 -7.34 -21.48
C ASN A 286 1.20 -8.17 -20.23
N LEU A 287 0.03 -8.80 -20.20
CA LEU A 287 -0.36 -9.72 -19.12
C LEU A 287 0.55 -10.96 -19.04
N GLN A 288 0.92 -11.54 -20.19
CA GLN A 288 1.86 -12.68 -20.24
C GLN A 288 3.23 -12.30 -19.69
N GLU A 289 3.72 -11.10 -19.98
CA GLU A 289 5.00 -10.58 -19.52
C GLU A 289 4.95 -9.96 -18.12
N MET A 290 3.77 -9.90 -17.50
CA MET A 290 3.53 -9.26 -16.21
C MET A 290 3.94 -7.77 -16.19
N LYS A 291 3.68 -7.08 -17.30
CA LYS A 291 3.90 -5.65 -17.48
C LYS A 291 2.55 -4.93 -17.50
N ILE A 292 2.36 -4.04 -16.54
CA ILE A 292 1.23 -3.12 -16.52
C ILE A 292 1.75 -1.77 -16.95
N ILE A 293 1.57 -1.48 -18.23
CA ILE A 293 2.01 -0.26 -18.91
C ILE A 293 0.84 0.31 -19.71
N ASP A 294 0.94 1.58 -20.06
CA ASP A 294 -0.04 2.24 -20.93
C ASP A 294 -0.15 1.49 -22.26
N LEU A 295 -1.38 1.22 -22.68
CA LEU A 295 -1.64 0.53 -23.94
C LEU A 295 -1.44 1.50 -25.10
N VAL A 296 -0.73 1.05 -26.13
CA VAL A 296 -0.50 1.80 -27.37
C VAL A 296 -1.76 1.84 -28.21
N ASN A 297 -2.51 0.74 -28.24
CA ASN A 297 -3.83 0.68 -28.85
C ASN A 297 -4.90 0.93 -27.78
N THR A 298 -6.03 1.54 -28.15
CA THR A 298 -7.13 1.82 -27.22
C THR A 298 -8.47 1.58 -27.91
N THR A 299 -9.48 1.25 -27.13
CA THR A 299 -10.88 1.22 -27.58
C THR A 299 -11.38 2.63 -27.93
N SER A 300 -10.86 3.68 -27.29
CA SER A 300 -11.33 5.04 -27.48
C SER A 300 -10.72 5.68 -28.73
N PRO A 301 -11.50 5.95 -29.80
CA PRO A 301 -11.00 6.74 -30.92
C PRO A 301 -10.63 8.15 -30.44
N SER A 302 -9.67 8.77 -31.15
CA SER A 302 -9.21 10.14 -30.93
C SER A 302 -10.38 11.10 -30.68
N ILE A 303 -10.47 11.67 -29.47
CA ILE A 303 -11.53 12.60 -29.02
C ILE A 303 -11.45 13.95 -29.76
N ARG A 304 -10.74 14.05 -30.89
CA ARG A 304 -10.46 15.32 -31.57
C ARG A 304 -11.51 15.73 -32.61
N SER A 305 -12.50 14.89 -32.90
CA SER A 305 -13.54 15.25 -33.87
C SER A 305 -14.43 16.41 -33.38
N GLU A 306 -15.01 17.17 -34.31
CA GLU A 306 -15.94 18.26 -33.94
C GLU A 306 -17.16 17.73 -33.16
N VAL A 307 -17.60 16.51 -33.50
CA VAL A 307 -18.73 15.80 -32.88
C VAL A 307 -18.43 15.46 -31.42
N SER A 308 -17.24 14.94 -31.10
CA SER A 308 -16.87 14.62 -29.72
C SER A 308 -16.84 15.88 -28.84
N ARG A 309 -16.40 17.01 -29.39
CA ARG A 309 -16.39 18.29 -28.67
C ARG A 309 -17.80 18.81 -28.39
N LYS A 310 -18.69 18.75 -29.39
CA LYS A 310 -20.11 19.17 -29.25
C LYS A 310 -20.90 18.30 -28.27
N LEU A 311 -20.58 17.02 -28.21
CA LEU A 311 -21.28 16.03 -27.40
C LEU A 311 -20.53 15.62 -26.14
N SER A 312 -19.50 16.38 -25.73
CA SER A 312 -18.60 16.00 -24.64
C SER A 312 -19.32 15.70 -23.33
N TYR A 313 -20.35 16.49 -23.01
CA TYR A 313 -21.19 16.27 -21.83
C TYR A 313 -22.01 14.99 -21.95
N GLU A 314 -22.73 14.82 -23.06
CA GLU A 314 -23.59 13.68 -23.32
C GLU A 314 -22.80 12.37 -23.40
N ILE A 315 -21.61 12.39 -24.01
CA ILE A 315 -20.69 11.25 -24.07
C ILE A 315 -20.26 10.86 -22.64
N GLY A 316 -19.81 11.81 -21.82
CA GLY A 316 -19.39 11.50 -20.44
C GLY A 316 -20.52 10.92 -19.59
N LYS A 317 -21.74 11.44 -19.72
CA LYS A 317 -22.92 10.90 -19.04
C LYS A 317 -23.34 9.54 -19.56
N PHE A 318 -23.28 9.35 -20.87
CA PHE A 318 -23.58 8.08 -21.49
C PHE A 318 -22.58 6.98 -21.07
N TYR A 319 -21.28 7.26 -20.98
CA TYR A 319 -20.31 6.32 -20.42
C TYR A 319 -20.67 5.92 -18.98
N THR A 320 -21.05 6.89 -18.15
CA THR A 320 -21.50 6.62 -16.78
C THR A 320 -22.73 5.70 -16.76
N TYR A 321 -23.66 5.88 -17.70
CA TYR A 321 -24.82 5.02 -17.86
C TYR A 321 -24.47 3.60 -18.33
N ILE A 322 -23.57 3.46 -19.32
CA ILE A 322 -23.16 2.16 -19.85
C ILE A 322 -22.49 1.30 -18.78
N HIS A 323 -21.57 1.89 -18.01
CA HIS A 323 -20.79 1.19 -16.98
C HIS A 323 -21.47 1.17 -15.61
N GLY A 324 -22.55 1.93 -15.41
CA GLY A 324 -23.27 2.02 -14.15
C GLY A 324 -24.46 1.06 -14.06
N GLU A 325 -24.84 0.67 -12.86
CA GLU A 325 -26.05 -0.15 -12.63
C GLU A 325 -27.34 0.71 -12.50
N LYS A 326 -27.20 2.03 -12.43
CA LYS A 326 -28.32 2.94 -12.17
C LYS A 326 -28.95 3.43 -13.46
N TYR A 327 -30.28 3.49 -13.46
CA TYR A 327 -31.04 4.18 -14.50
C TYR A 327 -30.69 5.67 -14.52
N ASP A 328 -30.40 6.20 -15.70
CA ASP A 328 -30.20 7.63 -15.92
C ASP A 328 -31.49 8.23 -16.54
N PRO A 329 -32.18 9.15 -15.85
CA PRO A 329 -33.42 9.74 -16.36
C PRO A 329 -33.23 10.57 -17.64
N LEU A 330 -32.00 10.96 -17.97
CA LEU A 330 -31.66 11.76 -19.14
C LEU A 330 -31.14 10.94 -20.31
N ILE A 331 -31.13 9.60 -20.22
CA ILE A 331 -30.59 8.74 -21.29
C ILE A 331 -31.24 9.03 -22.65
N HIS A 332 -32.57 9.21 -22.69
CA HIS A 332 -33.29 9.54 -23.92
C HIS A 332 -32.78 10.84 -24.57
N TYR A 333 -32.48 11.85 -23.75
CA TYR A 333 -31.92 13.11 -24.23
C TYR A 333 -30.53 12.91 -24.86
N TYR A 334 -29.67 12.08 -24.27
CA TYR A 334 -28.34 11.78 -24.83
C TYR A 334 -28.44 11.06 -26.18
N LEU A 335 -29.29 10.03 -26.26
CA LEU A 335 -29.48 9.27 -27.51
C LEU A 335 -30.07 10.14 -28.63
N GLU A 336 -31.03 11.01 -28.30
CA GLU A 336 -31.61 11.96 -29.26
C GLU A 336 -30.56 12.95 -29.77
N ARG A 337 -29.70 13.47 -28.88
CA ARG A 337 -28.58 14.34 -29.27
C ARG A 337 -27.61 13.62 -30.21
N PHE A 338 -27.24 12.38 -29.92
CA PHE A 338 -26.37 11.57 -30.80
C PHE A 338 -27.00 11.37 -32.19
N ASN A 339 -28.29 11.07 -32.25
CA ASN A 339 -29.00 10.92 -33.51
C ASN A 339 -29.05 12.23 -34.31
N ASN A 340 -29.37 13.35 -33.67
CA ASN A 340 -29.47 14.65 -34.33
C ASN A 340 -28.11 15.10 -34.91
N GLU A 341 -27.02 14.98 -34.15
CA GLU A 341 -25.68 15.37 -34.63
C GLU A 341 -25.15 14.46 -35.75
N THR A 342 -25.69 13.24 -35.88
CA THR A 342 -25.26 12.27 -36.91
C THR A 342 -26.27 12.08 -38.05
N ASN A 343 -27.29 12.95 -38.13
CA ASN A 343 -28.39 12.81 -39.08
C ASN A 343 -29.02 11.40 -39.08
N PHE A 344 -29.21 10.85 -37.87
CA PHE A 344 -29.79 9.53 -37.61
C PHE A 344 -29.03 8.35 -38.22
N LYS A 345 -27.76 8.53 -38.64
CA LYS A 345 -26.95 7.48 -39.25
C LYS A 345 -26.82 6.21 -38.37
N PHE A 346 -26.65 6.38 -37.06
CA PHE A 346 -26.46 5.27 -36.13
C PHE A 346 -27.75 4.82 -35.44
N ASN A 347 -28.81 5.63 -35.52
CA ASN A 347 -30.13 5.37 -34.97
C ASN A 347 -30.08 4.76 -33.55
N PHE A 348 -29.55 5.50 -32.59
CA PHE A 348 -29.52 5.11 -31.17
C PHE A 348 -30.95 4.98 -30.63
N ASN A 349 -31.28 3.82 -30.06
CA ASN A 349 -32.58 3.57 -29.42
C ASN A 349 -32.38 3.03 -28.00
N ILE A 350 -33.19 3.48 -27.04
CA ILE A 350 -33.13 2.98 -25.65
C ILE A 350 -33.39 1.47 -25.54
N ASP A 351 -34.11 0.90 -26.51
CA ASP A 351 -34.40 -0.54 -26.56
C ASP A 351 -33.19 -1.35 -27.03
N ASP A 352 -32.15 -0.71 -27.58
CA ASP A 352 -30.89 -1.38 -27.90
C ASP A 352 -30.20 -1.85 -26.62
N SER A 353 -29.58 -3.03 -26.67
CA SER A 353 -28.74 -3.49 -25.57
C SER A 353 -27.59 -2.51 -25.32
N ARG A 354 -27.07 -2.47 -24.08
CA ARG A 354 -25.90 -1.65 -23.74
C ARG A 354 -24.70 -1.90 -24.65
N ASN A 355 -24.47 -3.16 -25.02
CA ASN A 355 -23.39 -3.53 -25.95
C ASN A 355 -23.58 -2.86 -27.33
N ILE A 356 -24.81 -2.88 -27.87
CA ILE A 356 -25.13 -2.23 -29.15
C ILE A 356 -24.99 -0.71 -29.03
N LEU A 357 -25.53 -0.11 -27.97
CA LEU A 357 -25.43 1.32 -27.71
C LEU A 357 -23.96 1.77 -27.61
N PHE A 358 -23.13 1.01 -26.88
CA PHE A 358 -21.72 1.28 -26.73
C PHE A 358 -20.96 1.16 -28.06
N LEU A 359 -21.20 0.08 -28.81
CA LEU A 359 -20.60 -0.09 -30.14
C LEU A 359 -21.01 1.06 -31.07
N LYS A 360 -22.29 1.43 -31.14
CA LYS A 360 -22.75 2.56 -31.96
C LYS A 360 -22.05 3.86 -31.59
N LEU A 361 -21.82 4.12 -30.29
CA LEU A 361 -21.03 5.28 -29.85
C LEU A 361 -19.61 5.21 -30.38
N MET A 362 -18.95 4.06 -30.27
CA MET A 362 -17.58 3.89 -30.78
C MET A 362 -17.50 4.14 -32.29
N LEU A 363 -18.44 3.57 -33.07
CA LEU A 363 -18.50 3.79 -34.52
C LEU A 363 -18.80 5.26 -34.88
N MET A 364 -19.64 5.92 -34.08
CA MET A 364 -19.92 7.34 -34.24
C MET A 364 -18.65 8.17 -34.11
N LEU A 365 -17.82 7.86 -33.11
CA LEU A 365 -16.59 8.59 -32.83
C LEU A 365 -15.44 8.24 -33.79
N ASP A 366 -15.38 6.99 -34.27
CA ASP A 366 -14.36 6.52 -35.23
C ASP A 366 -14.55 7.05 -36.66
N THR A 367 -15.79 7.36 -37.06
CA THR A 367 -16.10 7.69 -38.48
C THR A 367 -16.13 9.16 -38.84
N GLN A 368 -15.80 10.07 -37.92
CA GLN A 368 -15.83 11.49 -38.23
C GLN A 368 -14.47 11.95 -38.79
N PRO A 369 -14.45 12.79 -39.84
CA PRO A 369 -13.21 13.41 -40.29
C PRO A 369 -12.59 14.24 -39.14
N GLU A 370 -11.26 14.19 -39.04
CA GLU A 370 -10.48 15.00 -38.09
C GLU A 370 -10.66 16.50 -38.31
#